data_AF-A0A6V7XHC2-F1
#
_entry.id   AF-A0A6V7XHC2-F1
#
_cell.length_a   1.000
_cell.length_b   1.000
_cell.length_c   1.000
_cell.angle_alpha   90.00
_cell.angle_beta   90.00
_cell.angle_gamma   90.00
#
_symmetry.space_group_name_H-M   'P 1'
#
loop_
_entity.id
_entity.type
_entity.pdbx_description
1 polymer ?
#
loop_
_entity_poly.entity_id
_entity_poly.type
_entity_poly.pdbx_seq_one_letter_code
_entity_poly.pdbx_strand_id
1 'polypeptide(L)'
;MFCFEKSENDTNIIKGARVCRDKCFVSRNFTTGNVTQGCGKCLKDEKIDCIACKERYCNTEDKVAKLCWTNKNEKCKTKNPCYILRTSTNEVKKGCGKCPFHTCEECNDHLCNNQDPFYCFGFMNSYSNCNKSDCYIAKIEEKNGGVFVYIHVSL
;
A
#
# COMPACT_ATOMS: atom_id res chain seq x y z
N MET A 1 27.74 -17.65 -0.08
CA MET A 1 26.63 -16.88 -0.66
C MET A 1 26.71 -15.44 -0.18
N PHE A 2 26.20 -14.45 -0.92
CA PHE A 2 26.10 -13.06 -0.47
C PHE A 2 24.63 -12.69 -0.22
N CYS A 3 24.36 -11.79 0.72
CA CYS A 3 23.01 -11.34 1.08
C CYS A 3 22.91 -9.83 0.93
N PHE A 4 21.68 -9.31 0.82
CA PHE A 4 21.44 -7.91 1.06
C PHE A 4 21.60 -7.60 2.56
N GLU A 5 22.11 -6.43 2.86
CA GLU A 5 22.30 -5.92 4.23
C GLU A 5 21.55 -4.59 4.38
N LYS A 6 20.80 -4.47 5.47
CA LYS A 6 20.05 -3.27 5.86
C LYS A 6 19.80 -3.35 7.36
N SER A 7 20.25 -2.36 8.12
CA SER A 7 19.95 -2.26 9.56
C SER A 7 18.58 -1.63 9.78
N GLU A 8 18.03 -1.76 10.99
CA GLU A 8 16.70 -1.23 11.31
C GLU A 8 16.53 0.28 11.01
N ASN A 9 17.59 1.07 11.22
CA ASN A 9 17.59 2.52 11.03
C ASN A 9 18.11 2.96 9.66
N ASP A 10 18.53 2.02 8.81
CA ASP A 10 19.07 2.36 7.50
C ASP A 10 17.92 2.54 6.50
N THR A 11 17.94 3.62 5.72
CA THR A 11 16.98 3.84 4.65
C THR A 11 17.31 3.00 3.41
N ASN A 12 18.59 2.80 3.13
CA ASN A 12 19.09 2.16 1.93
C ASN A 12 19.54 0.72 2.18
N ILE A 13 19.19 -0.15 1.24
CA ILE A 13 19.70 -1.52 1.13
C ILE A 13 21.06 -1.52 0.44
N ILE A 14 22.00 -2.34 0.93
CA ILE A 14 23.30 -2.54 0.27
C ILE A 14 23.51 -4.01 -0.10
N LYS A 15 24.35 -4.26 -1.12
CA LYS A 15 24.85 -5.60 -1.42
C LYS A 15 25.97 -5.93 -0.44
N GLY A 16 25.73 -6.87 0.48
CA GLY A 16 26.74 -7.32 1.45
C GLY A 16 27.98 -7.86 0.74
N ALA A 17 29.15 -7.42 1.21
CA ALA A 17 30.46 -7.86 0.71
C ALA A 17 30.98 -9.09 1.45
N ARG A 18 30.37 -9.45 2.59
CA ARG A 18 30.75 -10.63 3.38
C ARG A 18 30.07 -11.88 2.84
N VAL A 19 30.83 -12.97 2.77
CA VAL A 19 30.26 -14.30 2.49
C VAL A 19 29.45 -14.79 3.69
N CYS A 20 28.15 -14.98 3.48
CA CYS A 20 27.26 -15.68 4.41
C CYS A 20 27.37 -17.20 4.21
N ARG A 21 27.64 -17.92 5.30
CA ARG A 21 27.84 -19.38 5.32
C ARG A 21 26.53 -20.17 5.40
N ASP A 22 25.49 -19.61 6.02
CA ASP A 22 24.24 -20.31 6.31
C ASP A 22 23.10 -19.91 5.36
N LYS A 23 22.42 -18.82 5.69
CA LYS A 23 21.22 -18.31 5.01
C LYS A 23 21.27 -16.78 4.99
N CYS A 24 20.53 -16.17 4.08
CA CYS A 24 20.13 -14.78 4.16
C CYS A 24 18.80 -14.70 4.90
N PHE A 25 18.57 -13.63 5.67
CA PHE A 25 17.26 -13.33 6.24
C PHE A 25 16.79 -11.94 5.81
N VAL A 26 15.47 -11.79 5.75
CA VAL A 26 14.77 -10.51 5.71
C VAL A 26 13.67 -10.56 6.75
N SER A 27 13.55 -9.51 7.54
CA SER A 27 12.56 -9.40 8.59
C SER A 27 11.92 -8.02 8.63
N ARG A 28 10.62 -7.96 8.93
CA ARG A 28 9.93 -6.70 9.24
C ARG A 28 9.41 -6.72 10.67
N ASN A 29 9.77 -5.70 11.45
CA ASN A 29 9.16 -5.44 12.74
C ASN A 29 7.78 -4.80 12.51
N PHE A 30 6.71 -5.41 13.02
CA PHE A 30 5.35 -4.91 12.81
C PHE A 30 4.95 -3.75 13.71
N THR A 31 5.71 -3.48 14.77
CA THR A 31 5.52 -2.32 15.64
C THR A 31 6.04 -1.07 14.94
N THR A 32 7.30 -1.11 14.47
CA THR A 32 7.97 0.03 13.86
C THR A 32 7.72 0.13 12.35
N GLY A 33 7.55 -1.01 11.68
CA GLY A 33 7.48 -1.12 10.22
C GLY A 33 8.85 -1.34 9.55
N ASN A 34 9.93 -1.22 10.33
CA ASN A 34 11.30 -1.27 9.85
C ASN A 34 11.70 -2.66 9.34
N VAL A 35 12.57 -2.67 8.34
CA VAL A 35 13.07 -3.88 7.69
C VAL A 35 14.55 -4.07 8.01
N THR A 36 14.92 -5.29 8.35
CA THR A 36 16.30 -5.70 8.58
C THR A 36 16.65 -6.86 7.66
N GLN A 37 17.85 -6.82 7.09
CA GLN A 37 18.35 -7.80 6.14
C GLN A 37 19.80 -8.15 6.48
N GLY A 38 20.17 -9.43 6.35
CA GLY A 38 21.57 -9.82 6.53
C GLY A 38 21.83 -11.33 6.45
N CYS A 39 23.03 -11.73 6.87
CA CYS A 39 23.39 -13.13 7.08
C CYS A 39 22.73 -13.66 8.37
N GLY A 40 22.11 -14.84 8.33
CA GLY A 40 21.64 -15.50 9.54
C GLY A 40 20.35 -16.28 9.34
N LYS A 41 19.73 -16.65 10.46
CA LYS A 41 18.46 -17.35 10.53
C LYS A 41 17.41 -16.41 11.13
N CYS A 42 16.14 -16.70 10.87
CA CYS A 42 15.04 -15.99 11.51
C CYS A 42 14.97 -16.31 13.00
N LEU A 43 14.77 -15.26 13.79
CA LEU A 43 14.37 -15.39 15.19
C LEU A 43 12.85 -15.63 15.25
N LYS A 44 12.40 -16.45 16.20
CA LYS A 44 10.96 -16.64 16.44
C LYS A 44 10.46 -15.50 17.32
N ASP A 45 9.69 -14.60 16.73
CA ASP A 45 9.02 -13.50 17.41
C ASP A 45 7.71 -13.18 16.67
N GLU A 46 6.58 -13.11 17.37
CA GLU A 46 5.27 -12.84 16.79
C GLU A 46 5.13 -11.39 16.28
N LYS A 47 5.98 -10.48 16.77
CA LYS A 47 6.06 -9.08 16.33
C LYS A 47 6.86 -8.93 15.04
N ILE A 48 7.46 -10.00 14.53
CA ILE A 48 8.33 -9.97 13.37
C ILE A 48 7.83 -11.00 12.34
N ASP A 49 7.71 -10.60 11.08
CA ASP A 49 7.68 -11.56 9.99
C ASP A 49 9.09 -11.69 9.42
N CYS A 50 9.58 -12.92 9.31
CA CYS A 50 10.93 -13.19 8.88
C CYS A 50 10.97 -14.38 7.93
N ILE A 51 11.66 -14.18 6.81
CA ILE A 51 11.91 -15.21 5.80
C ILE A 51 13.41 -15.40 5.66
N ALA A 52 13.84 -16.67 5.55
CA ALA A 52 15.23 -17.04 5.31
C ALA A 52 15.39 -17.86 4.01
N CYS A 53 16.46 -17.61 3.28
CA CYS A 53 16.70 -18.22 1.96
C CYS A 53 18.20 -18.50 1.71
N LYS A 54 18.53 -19.30 0.69
CA LYS A 54 19.88 -19.83 0.40
C LYS A 54 20.44 -19.42 -0.98
N GLU A 55 19.82 -18.45 -1.64
CA GLU A 55 20.27 -17.94 -2.93
C GLU A 55 21.00 -16.58 -2.79
N ARG A 56 21.85 -16.24 -3.76
CA ARG A 56 22.58 -14.96 -3.72
C ARG A 56 21.61 -13.77 -3.75
N TYR A 57 21.73 -12.87 -2.78
CA TYR A 57 20.89 -11.67 -2.62
C TYR A 57 19.39 -12.00 -2.59
N CYS A 58 19.02 -13.14 -2.03
CA CYS A 58 17.64 -13.64 -2.08
C CYS A 58 16.70 -12.98 -1.07
N ASN A 59 17.21 -12.26 -0.08
CA ASN A 59 16.44 -11.74 1.04
C ASN A 59 15.81 -10.39 0.74
N THR A 60 15.01 -10.29 -0.33
CA THR A 60 14.36 -9.05 -0.76
C THR A 60 13.16 -8.68 0.14
N GLU A 61 12.85 -7.39 0.26
CA GLU A 61 11.82 -6.85 1.16
C GLU A 61 10.40 -7.36 0.84
N ASP A 62 10.10 -7.67 -0.43
CA ASP A 62 8.80 -8.19 -0.89
C ASP A 62 8.44 -9.58 -0.33
N LYS A 63 9.40 -10.30 0.23
CA LYS A 63 9.17 -11.65 0.78
C LYS A 63 8.43 -11.64 2.11
N VAL A 64 8.60 -10.58 2.90
CA VAL A 64 7.91 -10.38 4.17
C VAL A 64 6.63 -9.58 3.95
N ALA A 65 5.62 -9.85 4.79
CA ALA A 65 4.37 -9.10 4.78
C ALA A 65 4.63 -7.61 5.02
N LYS A 66 3.89 -6.79 4.28
CA LYS A 66 3.85 -5.34 4.48
C LYS A 66 2.75 -4.98 5.49
N LEU A 67 2.76 -3.72 5.90
CA LEU A 67 1.70 -3.12 6.69
C LEU A 67 0.90 -2.18 5.81
N CYS A 68 -0.41 -2.12 6.03
CA CYS A 68 -1.31 -1.14 5.45
C CYS A 68 -2.05 -0.40 6.57
N TRP A 69 -2.39 0.86 6.33
CA TRP A 69 -3.26 1.62 7.22
C TRP A 69 -4.69 1.07 7.18
N THR A 70 -5.38 1.19 8.32
CA THR A 70 -6.81 0.93 8.47
C THR A 70 -7.49 2.16 9.07
N ASN A 71 -8.81 2.20 9.07
CA ASN A 71 -9.60 3.36 9.53
C ASN A 71 -9.42 3.73 11.01
N LYS A 72 -8.90 2.81 11.84
CA LYS A 72 -8.79 2.99 13.30
C LYS A 72 -7.42 3.48 13.76
N ASN A 73 -6.61 4.04 12.86
CA ASN A 73 -5.16 4.23 13.07
C ASN A 73 -4.41 2.93 13.42
N GLU A 74 -5.04 1.78 13.21
CA GLU A 74 -4.44 0.47 13.33
C GLU A 74 -3.77 0.07 12.00
N LYS A 75 -2.88 -0.91 12.06
CA LYS A 75 -2.18 -1.44 10.89
C LYS A 75 -2.55 -2.91 10.70
N CYS A 76 -2.85 -3.32 9.47
CA CYS A 76 -3.06 -4.72 9.12
C CYS A 76 -1.82 -5.28 8.40
N LYS A 77 -1.53 -6.57 8.62
CA LYS A 77 -0.40 -7.30 8.02
C LYS A 77 -0.89 -8.04 6.77
N THR A 78 -0.19 -7.93 5.64
CA THR A 78 -0.62 -8.61 4.41
C THR A 78 0.51 -8.80 3.40
N LYS A 79 0.35 -9.80 2.52
CA LYS A 79 1.10 -9.90 1.26
C LYS A 79 0.34 -9.33 0.05
N ASN A 80 -0.96 -9.12 0.19
CA ASN A 80 -1.81 -8.49 -0.82
C ASN A 80 -1.57 -6.97 -0.88
N PRO A 81 -2.11 -6.25 -1.87
CA PRO A 81 -2.09 -4.79 -1.89
C PRO A 81 -2.69 -4.17 -0.62
N CYS A 82 -2.33 -2.91 -0.38
CA CYS A 82 -3.10 -2.02 0.46
C CYS A 82 -4.15 -1.34 -0.39
N TYR A 83 -5.32 -1.04 0.17
CA TYR A 83 -6.34 -0.30 -0.54
C TYR A 83 -6.74 0.97 0.19
N ILE A 84 -7.25 1.91 -0.59
CA ILE A 84 -8.02 3.05 -0.12
C ILE A 84 -9.26 3.24 -0.98
N LEU A 85 -10.40 3.42 -0.35
CA LEU A 85 -11.74 3.45 -0.94
C LEU A 85 -12.44 4.72 -0.47
N ARG A 86 -13.08 5.43 -1.40
CA ARG A 86 -14.06 6.46 -1.05
C ARG A 86 -15.47 5.90 -1.17
N THR A 87 -16.28 6.05 -0.13
CA THR A 87 -17.69 5.62 -0.14
C THR A 87 -18.56 6.67 -0.82
N SER A 88 -19.80 6.29 -1.17
CA SER A 88 -20.82 7.22 -1.67
C SER A 88 -21.17 8.34 -0.69
N THR A 89 -20.90 8.15 0.61
CA THR A 89 -21.05 9.17 1.66
C THR A 89 -19.81 10.04 1.84
N ASN A 90 -18.84 9.96 0.92
CA ASN A 90 -17.52 10.62 0.99
C ASN A 90 -16.63 10.18 2.15
N GLU A 91 -16.94 9.06 2.82
CA GLU A 91 -16.03 8.49 3.83
C GLU A 91 -14.83 7.84 3.15
N VAL A 92 -13.66 7.99 3.75
CA VAL A 92 -12.44 7.28 3.33
C VAL A 92 -12.32 6.00 4.15
N LYS A 93 -12.17 4.87 3.45
CA LYS A 93 -11.93 3.55 4.04
C LYS A 93 -10.61 2.99 3.55
N LYS A 94 -9.77 2.49 4.46
CA LYS A 94 -8.43 1.96 4.21
C LYS A 94 -8.35 0.51 4.71
N GLY A 95 -7.53 -0.31 4.06
CA GLY A 95 -7.29 -1.66 4.56
C GLY A 95 -6.29 -2.47 3.75
N CYS A 96 -6.27 -3.76 4.06
CA CYS A 96 -5.45 -4.77 3.38
C CYS A 96 -6.32 -5.56 2.39
N GLY A 97 -5.75 -5.91 1.25
CA GLY A 97 -6.41 -6.71 0.23
C GLY A 97 -6.62 -5.93 -1.06
N LYS A 98 -7.33 -6.59 -1.97
CA LYS A 98 -7.73 -5.98 -3.24
C LYS A 98 -8.86 -5.00 -3.03
N CYS A 99 -9.00 -4.06 -3.96
CA CYS A 99 -10.07 -3.10 -4.00
C CYS A 99 -11.43 -3.82 -4.07
N PRO A 100 -12.34 -3.53 -3.12
CA PRO A 100 -13.67 -4.14 -3.12
C PRO A 100 -14.63 -3.49 -4.13
N PHE A 101 -14.36 -2.25 -4.54
CA PHE A 101 -15.20 -1.45 -5.43
C PHE A 101 -14.36 -0.61 -6.38
N HIS A 102 -15.01 0.07 -7.32
CA HIS A 102 -14.37 0.84 -8.38
C HIS A 102 -13.87 2.23 -7.96
N THR A 103 -14.35 2.81 -6.85
CA THR A 103 -13.87 4.06 -6.25
C THR A 103 -12.72 3.82 -5.27
N CYS A 104 -11.83 2.91 -5.65
CA CYS A 104 -10.75 2.42 -4.80
C CYS A 104 -9.44 2.36 -5.58
N GLU A 105 -8.36 2.72 -4.89
CA GLU A 105 -6.99 2.60 -5.38
C GLU A 105 -6.23 1.55 -4.58
N GLU A 106 -5.44 0.74 -5.30
CA GLU A 106 -4.53 -0.23 -4.72
C GLU A 106 -3.09 0.29 -4.79
N CYS A 107 -2.30 -0.05 -3.78
CA CYS A 107 -0.86 0.19 -3.79
C CYS A 107 -0.12 -0.98 -3.14
N ASN A 108 1.13 -1.21 -3.58
CA ASN A 108 1.87 -2.42 -3.23
C ASN A 108 2.98 -2.21 -2.20
N ASP A 109 3.30 -0.98 -1.86
CA ASP A 109 4.38 -0.65 -0.94
C ASP A 109 3.94 -0.62 0.52
N HIS A 110 4.90 -0.61 1.42
CA HIS A 110 4.64 -0.53 2.85
C HIS A 110 3.98 0.80 3.22
N LEU A 111 2.83 0.73 3.91
CA LEU A 111 2.06 1.90 4.39
C LEU A 111 1.71 2.91 3.29
N CYS A 112 1.59 2.44 2.04
CA CYS A 112 1.38 3.28 0.86
C CYS A 112 -0.01 3.93 0.80
N ASN A 113 -1.00 3.38 1.50
CA ASN A 113 -2.37 3.91 1.52
C ASN A 113 -2.55 5.07 2.52
N ASN A 114 -1.54 5.94 2.62
CA ASN A 114 -1.53 7.09 3.53
C ASN A 114 -2.27 8.31 2.95
N GLN A 115 -2.30 8.47 1.64
CA GLN A 115 -2.93 9.60 0.95
C GLN A 115 -4.38 9.27 0.56
N ASP A 116 -5.29 10.20 0.84
CA ASP A 116 -6.70 10.03 0.52
C ASP A 116 -6.99 10.32 -0.96
N PRO A 117 -7.70 9.41 -1.68
CA PRO A 117 -8.06 9.66 -3.06
C PRO A 117 -9.22 10.63 -3.12
N PHE A 118 -9.23 11.45 -4.16
CA PHE A 118 -10.35 12.31 -4.48
C PHE A 118 -11.17 11.66 -5.57
N TYR A 119 -12.37 11.23 -5.21
CA TYR A 119 -13.37 10.70 -6.13
C TYR A 119 -14.61 11.56 -6.10
N CYS A 120 -15.27 11.62 -7.25
CA CYS A 120 -16.48 12.37 -7.45
C CYS A 120 -17.59 11.41 -7.85
N PHE A 121 -18.72 11.48 -7.15
CA PHE A 121 -19.88 10.63 -7.42
C PHE A 121 -20.90 11.40 -8.25
N GLY A 122 -21.50 10.71 -9.23
CA GLY A 122 -22.51 11.23 -10.12
C GLY A 122 -23.78 10.40 -10.14
N PHE A 123 -24.67 10.77 -11.05
CA PHE A 123 -25.94 10.07 -11.26
C PHE A 123 -25.69 8.60 -11.70
N MET A 124 -26.53 7.67 -11.25
CA MET A 124 -26.51 6.24 -11.61
C MET A 124 -25.16 5.51 -11.38
N ASN A 125 -24.50 5.75 -10.23
CA ASN A 125 -23.20 5.13 -9.88
C ASN A 125 -22.04 5.52 -10.80
N SER A 126 -22.14 6.64 -11.53
CA SER A 126 -20.99 7.18 -12.25
C SER A 126 -19.97 7.75 -11.24
N TYR A 127 -18.70 7.54 -11.53
CA TYR A 127 -17.59 8.01 -10.72
C TYR A 127 -16.43 8.48 -11.61
N SER A 128 -15.61 9.38 -11.09
CA SER A 128 -14.37 9.81 -11.74
C SER A 128 -13.30 10.12 -10.70
N ASN A 129 -12.03 9.88 -11.06
CA ASN A 129 -10.89 10.37 -10.30
C ASN A 129 -10.84 11.90 -10.42
N CYS A 130 -10.46 12.55 -9.34
CA CYS A 130 -10.39 13.99 -9.21
C CYS A 130 -9.02 14.37 -8.63
N ASN A 131 -8.49 15.55 -8.96
CA ASN A 131 -7.21 16.02 -8.44
C ASN A 131 -7.36 16.84 -7.14
N LYS A 132 -8.60 17.14 -6.72
CA LYS A 132 -8.94 17.99 -5.57
C LYS A 132 -10.18 17.45 -4.85
N SER A 133 -10.33 17.80 -3.56
CA SER A 133 -11.43 17.35 -2.69
C SER A 133 -12.82 17.75 -3.15
N ASP A 134 -12.93 18.85 -3.88
CA ASP A 134 -14.19 19.46 -4.25
C ASP A 134 -14.44 19.21 -5.74
N CYS A 135 -15.16 18.14 -6.06
CA CYS A 135 -15.63 17.94 -7.42
C CYS A 135 -16.95 17.16 -7.46
N TYR A 136 -17.80 17.52 -8.41
CA TYR A 136 -19.18 17.06 -8.54
C TYR A 136 -19.40 16.61 -10.00
N ILE A 137 -20.15 15.53 -10.20
CA ILE A 137 -20.57 15.10 -11.54
C ILE A 137 -21.98 15.63 -11.78
N ALA A 138 -22.13 16.63 -12.65
CA ALA A 138 -23.42 17.19 -13.02
C ALA A 138 -23.99 16.46 -14.25
N LYS A 139 -25.28 16.13 -14.22
CA LYS A 139 -26.02 15.70 -15.41
C LYS A 139 -26.58 16.95 -16.08
N ILE A 140 -26.20 17.24 -17.33
CA ILE A 140 -26.82 18.32 -18.10
C ILE A 140 -27.87 17.69 -19.02
N GLU A 141 -29.15 17.92 -18.71
CA GLU A 141 -30.25 17.49 -19.56
C GLU A 141 -30.49 18.53 -20.66
N GLU A 142 -29.89 18.34 -21.83
CA GLU A 142 -30.33 19.06 -23.03
C GLU A 142 -31.66 18.47 -23.53
N LYS A 143 -32.59 19.35 -23.94
CA LYS A 143 -33.95 19.01 -24.40
C LYS A 143 -34.01 18.01 -25.58
N ASN A 144 -32.87 17.61 -26.18
CA ASN A 144 -32.75 16.67 -27.31
C ASN A 144 -31.60 15.66 -27.12
N GLY A 145 -31.62 14.88 -26.04
CA GLY A 145 -30.63 13.81 -25.79
C GLY A 145 -29.56 14.29 -24.81
N GLY A 146 -29.70 13.89 -23.54
CA GLY A 146 -28.86 14.39 -22.46
C GLY A 146 -27.36 14.11 -22.67
N VAL A 147 -26.54 15.09 -22.32
CA VAL A 147 -25.07 15.01 -22.33
C VAL A 147 -24.57 15.07 -20.88
N PHE A 148 -23.77 14.11 -20.46
CA PHE A 148 -23.12 14.17 -19.14
C PHE A 148 -21.90 15.08 -19.23
N VAL A 149 -21.83 16.13 -18.40
CA VAL A 149 -20.73 17.11 -18.43
C VAL A 149 -20.08 17.20 -17.04
N TYR A 150 -18.77 17.08 -17.02
CA TYR A 150 -17.97 17.20 -15.80
C TYR A 150 -17.79 18.69 -15.47
N ILE A 151 -18.27 19.13 -14.30
CA ILE A 151 -18.12 20.52 -13.86
C ILE A 151 -17.16 20.56 -12.67
N HIS A 152 -15.98 21.12 -12.88
CA HIS A 152 -15.13 21.54 -11.78
C HIS A 152 -15.69 22.85 -11.20
N VAL A 153 -16.26 22.78 -10.00
CA VAL A 153 -16.64 23.97 -9.24
C VAL A 153 -15.52 24.26 -8.26
N SER A 154 -14.76 25.33 -8.50
CA SER A 154 -13.90 25.93 -7.47
C SER A 154 -14.77 26.93 -6.70
N LEU A 155 -14.90 26.74 -5.39
CA LEU A 155 -15.53 27.74 -4.51
C LEU A 155 -14.68 29.01 -4.44
#